data_AF-A0A3S1AG37-F1
#
_entry.id   AF-A0A3S1AG37-F1
#
_cell.length_a   1.000
_cell.length_b   1.000
_cell.length_c   1.000
_cell.angle_alpha   90.00
_cell.angle_beta   90.00
_cell.angle_gamma   90.00
#
_symmetry.space_group_name_H-M   'P 1'
#
loop_
_entity.id
_entity.type
_entity.pdbx_description
1 polymer ?
#
loop_
_entity_poly.entity_id
_entity_poly.type
_entity_poly.pdbx_seq_one_letter_code
_entity_poly.pdbx_strand_id
1 'polypeptide(L)'
;MNAQTKQLERERLLEVAQEYRQKGYEVILSPKQEELPDFLRDYSYRPEMIVRRGEDAALIEVKSRRSIMSSAPNLKKLAAVVNAHPGWRLELIMTNSEDALYSSQIEDSLQVDEIKSRLQIAKKLTINHPESAILYVWSLAEATLRLLADYEGLMLQKLESPLHLLKQLVTEGVISQTDYQLLMNNFKLRNAIAHGFKAASLTPTSVVQLIEVTEQLLDSLNS
;
A
#
# COMPACT_ATOMS: atom_id res chain seq x y z
N MET A 1 1.54 1.72 24.30
CA MET A 1 2.15 1.76 22.95
C MET A 1 3.30 0.76 22.94
N ASN A 2 3.34 -0.19 22.01
CA ASN A 2 4.41 -1.21 21.96
C ASN A 2 5.70 -0.58 21.36
N ALA A 3 6.88 -1.00 21.82
CA ALA A 3 8.17 -0.46 21.38
C ALA A 3 8.42 -0.66 19.87
N GLN A 4 8.01 -1.80 19.33
CA GLN A 4 8.08 -2.09 17.89
C GLN A 4 7.27 -1.11 17.03
N THR A 5 6.05 -0.74 17.47
CA THR A 5 5.20 0.20 16.73
C THR A 5 5.85 1.58 16.64
N LYS A 6 6.44 2.06 17.73
CA LYS A 6 7.18 3.33 17.75
C LYS A 6 8.43 3.31 16.87
N GLN A 7 9.12 2.17 16.84
CA GLN A 7 10.29 2.02 15.99
C GLN A 7 9.90 2.14 14.51
N LEU A 8 8.83 1.48 14.08
CA LEU A 8 8.39 1.55 12.69
C LEU A 8 7.86 2.95 12.31
N GLU A 9 7.10 3.60 13.19
CA GLU A 9 6.68 4.99 13.01
C GLU A 9 7.91 5.89 12.80
N ARG A 10 8.97 5.68 13.57
CA ARG A 10 10.22 6.43 13.44
C ARG A 10 10.98 6.12 12.15
N GLU A 11 11.09 4.86 11.75
CA GLU A 11 11.75 4.46 10.50
C GLU A 11 11.05 5.10 9.29
N ARG A 12 9.71 5.00 9.23
CA ARG A 12 8.94 5.63 8.16
C ARG A 12 9.06 7.16 8.18
N LEU A 13 9.09 7.79 9.35
CA LEU A 13 9.32 9.23 9.47
C LEU A 13 10.66 9.65 8.85
N LEU A 14 11.72 8.85 9.02
CA LEU A 14 13.04 9.12 8.44
C LEU A 14 13.06 8.93 6.92
N GLU A 15 12.36 7.93 6.40
CA GLU A 15 12.19 7.75 4.94
C GLU A 15 11.49 8.95 4.31
N VAL A 16 10.36 9.36 4.89
CA VAL A 16 9.58 10.52 4.42
C VAL A 16 10.41 11.80 4.51
N ALA A 17 11.21 11.97 5.56
CA ALA A 17 12.14 13.09 5.67
C ALA A 17 13.14 13.12 4.49
N GLN A 18 13.64 11.96 4.08
CA GLN A 18 14.54 11.85 2.94
C GLN A 18 13.84 12.20 1.62
N GLU A 19 12.61 11.69 1.40
CA GLU A 19 11.79 12.01 0.22
C GLU A 19 11.56 13.52 0.10
N TYR A 20 11.26 14.21 1.21
CA TYR A 20 11.06 15.65 1.22
C TYR A 20 12.34 16.45 0.94
N ARG A 21 13.48 16.02 1.49
CA ARG A 21 14.78 16.64 1.18
C ARG A 21 15.11 16.53 -0.31
N GLN A 22 14.87 15.37 -0.92
CA GLN A 22 15.08 15.17 -2.36
C GLN A 22 14.19 16.08 -3.22
N LYS A 23 12.98 16.40 -2.72
CA LYS A 23 12.06 17.38 -3.34
C LYS A 23 12.44 18.84 -3.07
N GLY A 24 13.56 19.10 -2.39
CA GLY A 24 14.06 20.44 -2.10
C GLY A 24 13.36 21.14 -0.94
N TYR A 25 12.73 20.40 -0.04
CA TYR A 25 12.19 20.96 1.21
C TYR A 25 13.29 21.01 2.29
N GLU A 26 13.26 22.06 3.09
CA GLU A 26 13.89 22.07 4.40
C GLU A 26 13.08 21.16 5.33
N VAL A 27 13.77 20.30 6.09
CA VAL A 27 13.13 19.29 6.94
C VAL A 27 13.64 19.41 8.37
N ILE A 28 12.71 19.66 9.30
CA ILE A 28 12.97 19.77 10.74
C ILE A 28 12.28 18.59 11.43
N LEU A 29 13.08 17.68 11.99
CA LEU A 29 12.59 16.53 12.76
C LEU A 29 12.44 16.90 14.23
N SER A 30 11.31 16.55 14.83
CA SER A 30 11.01 16.78 16.25
C SER A 30 11.30 18.24 16.67
N PRO A 31 10.68 19.23 16.01
CA PRO A 31 10.94 20.65 16.22
C PRO A 31 10.78 21.06 17.68
N LYS A 32 11.71 21.89 18.14
CA LYS A 32 11.62 22.59 19.41
C LYS A 32 10.57 23.71 19.31
N GLN A 33 10.13 24.19 20.46
CA GLN A 33 9.08 25.22 20.54
C GLN A 33 9.43 26.50 19.76
N GLU A 34 10.71 26.84 19.70
CA GLU A 34 11.23 28.00 18.96
C GLU A 34 11.12 27.83 17.43
N GLU A 35 11.19 26.59 16.94
CA GLU A 35 11.14 26.24 15.51
C GLU A 35 9.70 26.09 14.99
N LEU A 36 8.73 26.00 15.92
CA LEU A 36 7.31 25.96 15.59
C LEU A 36 6.85 27.30 15.02
N PRO A 37 5.97 27.28 14.00
CA PRO A 37 5.31 28.49 13.53
C PRO A 37 4.44 29.08 14.64
N ASP A 38 4.28 30.41 14.63
CA ASP A 38 3.63 31.14 15.73
C ASP A 38 2.22 30.62 16.04
N PHE A 39 1.44 30.28 15.02
CA PHE A 39 0.09 29.75 15.18
C PHE A 39 0.02 28.38 15.87
N LEU A 40 1.14 27.68 16.03
CA LEU A 40 1.24 26.43 16.79
C LEU A 40 1.88 26.59 18.17
N ARG A 41 2.54 27.72 18.46
CA ARG A 41 3.24 27.92 19.74
C ARG A 41 2.30 27.91 20.94
N ASP A 42 1.07 28.36 20.74
CA ASP A 42 0.02 28.38 21.75
C ASP A 42 -0.68 27.01 21.91
N TYR A 43 -0.41 26.07 21.00
CA TYR A 43 -0.89 24.71 21.10
C TYR A 43 0.16 23.85 21.82
N SER A 44 -0.25 23.10 22.84
CA SER A 44 0.61 22.10 23.51
C SER A 44 0.90 20.87 22.62
N TYR A 45 0.86 21.03 21.30
CA TYR A 45 1.07 19.99 20.32
C TYR A 45 2.43 20.17 19.66
N ARG A 46 3.24 19.11 19.67
CA ARG A 46 4.52 19.09 18.96
C ARG A 46 4.43 18.11 17.79
N PRO A 47 4.52 18.60 16.55
CA PRO A 47 4.54 17.73 15.39
C PRO A 47 5.80 16.88 15.35
N GLU A 48 5.72 15.72 14.72
CA GLU A 48 6.89 14.83 14.54
C GLU A 48 7.89 15.39 13.54
N MET A 49 7.40 16.10 12.50
CA MET A 49 8.23 16.74 11.50
C MET A 49 7.54 17.96 10.86
N ILE A 50 8.35 18.96 10.53
CA ILE A 50 7.95 20.12 9.73
C ILE A 50 8.77 20.11 8.45
N VAL A 51 8.11 20.36 7.32
CA VAL A 51 8.78 20.55 6.03
C VAL A 51 8.37 21.90 5.44
N ARG A 52 9.32 22.62 4.82
CA ARG A 52 9.08 23.96 4.23
C ARG A 52 9.83 24.13 2.92
N ARG A 53 9.21 24.80 1.94
CA ARG A 53 9.81 25.20 0.67
C ARG A 53 9.10 26.44 0.13
N GLY A 54 9.70 27.62 0.33
CA GLY A 54 9.06 28.90 0.00
C GLY A 54 7.79 29.10 0.83
N GLU A 55 6.68 29.40 0.15
CA GLU A 55 5.35 29.55 0.76
C GLU A 55 4.63 28.23 1.05
N ASP A 56 5.24 27.09 0.69
CA ASP A 56 4.65 25.76 0.91
C ASP A 56 5.24 25.08 2.15
N ALA A 57 4.39 24.73 3.11
CA ALA A 57 4.77 24.11 4.37
C ALA A 57 3.81 22.99 4.77
N ALA A 58 4.34 21.94 5.38
CA ALA A 58 3.54 20.87 5.92
C ALA A 58 4.00 20.41 7.30
N LEU A 59 3.03 20.09 8.16
CA LEU A 59 3.23 19.28 9.35
C LEU A 59 3.04 17.82 8.98
N ILE A 60 3.98 16.97 9.35
CA ILE A 60 3.92 15.54 9.05
C ILE A 60 3.75 14.77 10.35
N GLU A 61 2.76 13.88 10.35
CA GLU A 61 2.48 12.93 11.43
C GLU A 61 2.53 11.52 10.90
N VAL A 62 3.33 10.65 11.51
CA VAL A 62 3.41 9.24 11.15
C VAL A 62 2.74 8.43 12.24
N LYS A 63 1.63 7.77 11.90
CA LYS A 63 0.84 7.00 12.87
C LYS A 63 0.55 5.60 12.37
N SER A 64 0.73 4.60 13.22
CA SER A 64 0.17 3.28 12.97
C SER A 64 -1.34 3.26 13.14
N ARG A 65 -1.98 2.20 12.62
CA ARG A 65 -3.42 1.97 12.80
C ARG A 65 -3.86 1.92 14.28
N ARG A 66 -2.96 1.53 15.20
CA ARG A 66 -3.26 1.56 16.64
C ARG A 66 -3.08 2.96 17.23
N SER A 67 -2.03 3.68 16.82
CA SER A 67 -1.70 5.02 17.32
C SER A 67 -2.67 6.10 16.84
N ILE A 68 -3.25 5.93 15.64
CA ILE A 68 -4.24 6.88 15.12
C ILE A 68 -5.54 6.87 15.94
N MET A 69 -5.97 5.70 16.44
CA MET A 69 -7.21 5.60 17.22
C MET A 69 -7.14 6.41 18.51
N SER A 70 -5.99 6.42 19.19
CA SER A 70 -5.78 7.20 20.42
C SER A 70 -5.49 8.68 20.15
N SER A 71 -5.01 9.05 18.96
CA SER A 71 -4.64 10.44 18.61
C SER A 71 -5.69 11.17 17.77
N ALA A 72 -6.72 10.49 17.28
CA ALA A 72 -7.72 11.05 16.37
C ALA A 72 -8.38 12.37 16.84
N PRO A 73 -8.77 12.55 18.11
CA PRO A 73 -9.34 13.83 18.57
C PRO A 73 -8.36 14.99 18.46
N ASN A 74 -7.07 14.75 18.76
CA ASN A 74 -6.04 15.78 18.70
C ASN A 74 -5.65 16.09 17.25
N LEU A 75 -5.56 15.07 16.39
CA LEU A 75 -5.29 15.24 14.96
C LEU A 75 -6.37 16.06 14.25
N LYS A 76 -7.66 15.86 14.60
CA LYS A 76 -8.75 16.68 14.05
C LYS A 76 -8.62 18.16 14.42
N LYS A 77 -8.28 18.46 15.68
CA LYS A 77 -8.06 19.84 16.13
C LYS A 77 -6.86 20.45 15.42
N LEU A 78 -5.76 19.70 15.32
CA LEU A 78 -4.57 20.15 14.62
C LEU A 78 -4.85 20.44 13.14
N ALA A 79 -5.55 19.55 12.44
CA ALA A 79 -5.93 19.74 11.05
C ALA A 79 -6.72 21.04 10.84
N ALA A 80 -7.68 21.33 11.73
CA ALA A 80 -8.47 22.56 11.65
C ALA A 80 -7.61 23.83 11.80
N VAL A 81 -6.65 23.81 12.73
CA VAL A 81 -5.74 24.94 12.98
C VAL A 81 -4.80 25.14 11.80
N VAL A 82 -4.20 24.06 11.30
CA VAL A 82 -3.23 24.12 10.19
C VAL A 82 -3.90 24.57 8.90
N ASN A 83 -5.07 24.02 8.57
CA ASN A 83 -5.80 24.37 7.34
C ASN A 83 -6.37 25.80 7.35
N ALA A 84 -6.44 26.44 8.51
CA ALA A 84 -6.82 27.86 8.61
C ALA A 84 -5.69 28.82 8.19
N HIS A 85 -4.46 28.31 7.98
CA HIS A 85 -3.30 29.11 7.62
C HIS A 85 -2.89 28.83 6.17
N PRO A 86 -2.95 29.83 5.27
CA PRO A 86 -2.51 29.68 3.89
C PRO A 86 -1.06 29.20 3.79
N GLY A 87 -0.78 28.35 2.81
CA GLY A 87 0.55 27.74 2.62
C GLY A 87 0.86 26.58 3.58
N TRP A 88 -0.01 26.27 4.54
CA TRP A 88 0.17 25.19 5.50
C TRP A 88 -0.83 24.05 5.30
N ARG A 89 -0.34 22.81 5.45
CA ARG A 89 -1.18 21.60 5.46
C ARG A 89 -0.71 20.59 6.50
N LEU A 90 -1.63 19.75 6.97
CA LEU A 90 -1.31 18.58 7.80
C LEU A 90 -1.32 17.33 6.92
N GLU A 91 -0.21 16.60 6.87
CA GLU A 91 -0.14 15.30 6.23
C GLU A 91 -0.01 14.19 7.27
N LEU A 92 -0.92 13.22 7.17
CA LEU A 92 -0.93 12.04 8.02
C LEU A 92 -0.50 10.82 7.21
N ILE A 93 0.61 10.21 7.62
CA ILE A 93 1.19 9.04 6.97
C ILE A 93 0.94 7.83 7.86
N MET A 94 0.31 6.81 7.29
CA MET A 94 0.02 5.58 8.04
C MET A 94 1.17 4.58 7.94
N THR A 95 1.64 4.06 9.07
CA THR A 95 2.52 2.88 9.11
C THR A 95 1.71 1.61 9.34
N ASN A 96 1.79 0.67 8.41
CA ASN A 96 1.30 -0.68 8.62
C ASN A 96 2.39 -1.48 9.32
N SER A 97 2.25 -1.66 10.65
CA SER A 97 3.17 -2.47 11.46
C SER A 97 3.25 -3.93 11.10
N GLU A 98 2.27 -4.41 10.35
CA GLU A 98 2.27 -5.76 9.80
C GLU A 98 3.29 -5.90 8.67
N ASP A 99 3.41 -4.88 7.81
CA ASP A 99 4.26 -4.94 6.62
C ASP A 99 5.75 -5.09 6.98
N ALA A 100 6.24 -4.43 8.03
CA ALA A 100 7.64 -4.55 8.44
C ALA A 100 8.04 -5.96 8.92
N LEU A 101 7.15 -6.65 9.64
CA LEU A 101 7.38 -8.02 10.10
C LEU A 101 7.31 -9.01 8.93
N TYR A 102 6.35 -8.82 8.02
CA TYR A 102 6.23 -9.62 6.80
C TYR A 102 7.45 -9.44 5.89
N SER A 103 7.95 -8.22 5.69
CA SER A 103 9.10 -7.92 4.81
C SER A 103 10.36 -8.70 5.20
N SER A 104 10.58 -8.92 6.50
CA SER A 104 11.72 -9.67 7.05
C SER A 104 11.63 -11.19 6.86
N GLN A 105 10.45 -11.71 6.53
CA GLN A 105 10.16 -13.14 6.34
C GLN A 105 9.93 -13.49 4.86
N ILE A 106 10.02 -12.52 3.96
CA ILE A 106 9.70 -12.67 2.53
C ILE A 106 10.99 -12.56 1.70
N GLU A 107 11.33 -13.67 1.03
CA GLU A 107 12.34 -13.75 -0.03
C GLU A 107 11.88 -12.98 -1.29
N ASP A 108 12.70 -12.98 -2.34
CA ASP A 108 12.38 -12.26 -3.58
C ASP A 108 11.07 -12.77 -4.22
N SER A 109 10.46 -11.91 -5.04
CA SER A 109 9.21 -12.26 -5.75
C SER A 109 9.42 -13.46 -6.67
N LEU A 110 8.35 -14.23 -6.88
CA LEU A 110 8.34 -15.34 -7.83
C LEU A 110 8.74 -14.86 -9.22
N GLN A 111 9.55 -15.67 -9.89
CA GLN A 111 9.96 -15.45 -11.27
C GLN A 111 8.92 -15.98 -12.26
N VAL A 112 9.00 -15.51 -13.52
CA VAL A 112 8.04 -15.86 -14.59
C VAL A 112 7.83 -17.38 -14.71
N ASP A 113 8.91 -18.17 -14.78
CA ASP A 113 8.81 -19.63 -14.94
C ASP A 113 8.19 -20.32 -13.72
N GLU A 114 8.47 -19.80 -12.52
CA GLU A 114 7.85 -20.29 -11.29
C GLU A 114 6.34 -20.03 -11.30
N ILE A 115 5.92 -18.83 -11.70
CA ILE A 115 4.50 -18.50 -11.83
C ILE A 115 3.82 -19.41 -12.86
N LYS A 116 4.43 -19.59 -14.04
CA LYS A 116 3.90 -20.50 -15.09
C LYS A 116 3.71 -21.91 -14.58
N SER A 117 4.72 -22.49 -13.93
CA SER A 117 4.64 -23.85 -13.38
C SER A 117 3.56 -23.98 -12.29
N ARG A 118 3.41 -22.97 -11.43
CA ARG A 118 2.41 -22.95 -10.35
C ARG A 118 0.99 -22.76 -10.88
N LEU A 119 0.79 -22.00 -11.96
CA LEU A 119 -0.51 -21.88 -12.64
C LEU A 119 -0.99 -23.23 -13.19
N GLN A 120 -0.09 -24.10 -13.67
CA GLN A 120 -0.47 -25.46 -14.09
C GLN A 120 -1.00 -26.31 -12.92
N ILE A 121 -0.49 -26.09 -11.71
CA ILE A 121 -1.01 -26.74 -10.49
C ILE A 121 -2.38 -26.18 -10.15
N ALA A 122 -2.55 -24.86 -10.22
CA ALA A 122 -3.82 -24.20 -9.94
C ALA A 122 -4.95 -24.63 -10.91
N LYS A 123 -4.62 -24.85 -12.18
CA LYS A 123 -5.55 -25.43 -13.18
C LYS A 123 -6.12 -26.77 -12.71
N LYS A 124 -5.29 -27.64 -12.13
CA LYS A 124 -5.73 -28.95 -11.59
C LYS A 124 -6.62 -28.79 -10.35
N LEU A 125 -6.32 -27.82 -9.48
CA LEU A 125 -7.12 -27.55 -8.28
C LEU A 125 -8.52 -27.04 -8.59
N THR A 126 -8.69 -26.34 -9.72
CA THR A 126 -9.95 -25.68 -10.08
C THR A 126 -11.13 -26.65 -10.21
N ILE A 127 -10.86 -27.91 -10.57
CA ILE A 127 -11.90 -28.93 -10.78
C ILE A 127 -12.54 -29.36 -9.45
N ASN A 128 -11.71 -29.67 -8.45
CA ASN A 128 -12.17 -30.30 -7.20
C ASN A 128 -12.17 -29.34 -6.01
N HIS A 129 -11.37 -28.28 -6.07
CA HIS A 129 -11.10 -27.36 -4.96
C HIS A 129 -11.05 -25.90 -5.44
N PRO A 130 -12.16 -25.36 -6.00
CA PRO A 130 -12.17 -24.00 -6.55
C PRO A 130 -11.84 -22.91 -5.52
N GLU A 131 -12.22 -23.10 -4.24
CA GLU A 131 -11.88 -22.16 -3.17
C GLU A 131 -10.37 -22.14 -2.86
N SER A 132 -9.71 -23.30 -2.87
CA SER A 132 -8.26 -23.36 -2.73
C SER A 132 -7.56 -22.82 -3.98
N ALA A 133 -8.10 -23.12 -5.16
CA ALA A 133 -7.57 -22.66 -6.42
C ALA A 133 -7.59 -21.13 -6.51
N ILE A 134 -8.70 -20.46 -6.17
CA ILE A 134 -8.75 -18.98 -6.25
C ILE A 134 -7.78 -18.31 -5.27
N LEU A 135 -7.59 -18.83 -4.05
CA LEU A 135 -6.59 -18.30 -3.12
C LEU A 135 -5.18 -18.42 -3.71
N TYR A 136 -4.88 -19.58 -4.32
CA TYR A 136 -3.58 -19.82 -4.90
C TYR A 136 -3.34 -18.97 -6.16
N VAL A 137 -4.28 -18.96 -7.10
CA VAL A 137 -4.19 -18.13 -8.31
C VAL A 137 -4.10 -16.65 -7.95
N TRP A 138 -4.82 -16.17 -6.95
CA TRP A 138 -4.73 -14.79 -6.51
C TRP A 138 -3.31 -14.42 -6.05
N SER A 139 -2.63 -15.31 -5.32
CA SER A 139 -1.22 -15.08 -4.93
C SER A 139 -0.28 -15.01 -6.14
N LEU A 140 -0.56 -15.79 -7.19
CA LEU A 140 0.20 -15.78 -8.44
C LEU A 140 -0.10 -14.51 -9.25
N ALA A 141 -1.36 -14.07 -9.30
CA ALA A 141 -1.77 -12.82 -9.94
C ALA A 141 -1.08 -11.62 -9.27
N GLU A 142 -1.02 -11.56 -7.94
CA GLU A 142 -0.26 -10.50 -7.24
C GLU A 142 1.23 -10.52 -7.60
N ALA A 143 1.85 -11.70 -7.69
CA ALA A 143 3.24 -11.82 -8.11
C ALA A 143 3.43 -11.33 -9.56
N THR A 144 2.55 -11.72 -10.48
CA THR A 144 2.56 -11.23 -11.87
C THR A 144 2.42 -9.71 -11.94
N LEU A 145 1.48 -9.12 -11.18
CA LEU A 145 1.28 -7.67 -11.17
C LEU A 145 2.49 -6.92 -10.63
N ARG A 146 3.22 -7.47 -9.65
CA ARG A 146 4.49 -6.89 -9.16
C ARG A 146 5.58 -6.95 -10.22
N LEU A 147 5.71 -8.07 -10.95
CA LEU A 147 6.65 -8.17 -12.07
C LEU A 147 6.31 -7.17 -13.18
N LEU A 148 5.02 -7.01 -13.49
CA LEU A 148 4.56 -6.07 -14.52
C LEU A 148 4.84 -4.61 -14.14
N ALA A 149 4.60 -4.25 -12.89
CA ALA A 149 4.94 -2.93 -12.41
C ALA A 149 6.46 -2.65 -12.45
N ASP A 150 7.28 -3.65 -12.09
CA ASP A 150 8.75 -3.53 -12.17
C ASP A 150 9.24 -3.38 -13.61
N TYR A 151 8.68 -4.18 -14.53
CA TYR A 151 8.95 -4.09 -15.97
C TYR A 151 8.62 -2.70 -16.55
N GLU A 152 7.53 -2.09 -16.10
CA GLU A 152 7.10 -0.74 -16.49
C GLU A 152 7.82 0.38 -15.72
N GLY A 153 8.78 0.05 -14.85
CA GLY A 153 9.58 1.00 -14.08
C GLY A 153 8.78 1.75 -13.00
N LEU A 154 7.65 1.19 -12.55
CA LEU A 154 6.83 1.77 -11.49
C LEU A 154 7.51 1.58 -10.13
N MET A 155 7.69 2.68 -9.39
CA MET A 155 8.21 2.64 -8.03
C MET A 155 7.16 2.06 -7.08
N LEU A 156 7.30 0.78 -6.73
CA LEU A 156 6.44 0.10 -5.76
C LEU A 156 7.11 -0.02 -4.39
N GLN A 157 6.33 0.10 -3.32
CA GLN A 157 6.75 -0.44 -2.03
C GLN A 157 6.66 -1.98 -2.04
N LYS A 158 7.61 -2.67 -1.37
CA LYS A 158 7.68 -4.14 -1.33
C LYS A 158 6.36 -4.81 -0.88
N LEU A 159 5.55 -4.11 -0.07
CA LEU A 159 4.29 -4.59 0.50
C LEU A 159 3.14 -3.63 0.22
N GLU A 160 2.99 -3.21 -1.03
CA GLU A 160 1.79 -2.47 -1.41
C GLU A 160 0.52 -3.31 -1.32
N SER A 161 -0.58 -2.65 -0.93
CA SER A 161 -1.90 -3.25 -0.96
C SER A 161 -2.23 -3.74 -2.37
N PRO A 162 -2.74 -4.98 -2.55
CA PRO A 162 -3.13 -5.49 -3.87
C PRO A 162 -4.12 -4.58 -4.62
N LEU A 163 -4.99 -3.88 -3.89
CA LEU A 163 -5.92 -2.92 -4.46
C LEU A 163 -5.24 -1.64 -4.95
N HIS A 164 -4.18 -1.20 -4.28
CA HIS A 164 -3.42 -0.03 -4.68
C HIS A 164 -2.66 -0.33 -5.97
N LEU A 165 -1.94 -1.45 -6.00
CA LEU A 165 -1.22 -1.94 -7.17
C LEU A 165 -2.13 -2.05 -8.40
N LEU A 166 -3.30 -2.67 -8.25
CA LEU A 166 -4.29 -2.77 -9.34
C LEU A 166 -4.76 -1.41 -9.85
N LYS A 167 -5.02 -0.46 -8.95
CA LYS A 167 -5.47 0.89 -9.33
C LYS A 167 -4.37 1.67 -10.05
N GLN A 168 -3.13 1.52 -9.61
CA GLN A 168 -2.00 2.17 -10.24
C GLN A 168 -1.79 1.61 -11.65
N LEU A 169 -1.73 0.29 -11.80
CA LEU A 169 -1.53 -0.36 -13.11
C LEU A 169 -2.61 -0.01 -14.14
N VAL A 170 -3.88 0.10 -13.74
CA VAL A 170 -4.94 0.53 -14.68
C VAL A 170 -4.85 2.03 -14.99
N THR A 171 -4.42 2.86 -14.04
CA THR A 171 -4.26 4.31 -14.23
C THR A 171 -3.12 4.63 -15.20
N GLU A 172 -2.02 3.87 -15.10
CA GLU A 172 -0.87 3.96 -16.00
C GLU A 172 -1.11 3.27 -17.35
N GLY A 173 -2.28 2.66 -17.57
CA GLY A 173 -2.64 1.99 -18.82
C GLY A 173 -1.95 0.64 -19.05
N VAL A 174 -1.26 0.11 -18.04
CA VAL A 174 -0.52 -1.16 -18.08
C VAL A 174 -1.45 -2.36 -18.13
N ILE A 175 -2.59 -2.29 -17.43
CA ILE A 175 -3.66 -3.29 -17.54
C ILE A 175 -4.94 -2.66 -18.10
N SER A 176 -5.71 -3.45 -18.84
CA SER A 176 -6.97 -2.97 -19.41
C SER A 176 -8.04 -2.75 -18.34
N GLN A 177 -9.02 -1.88 -18.63
CA GLN A 177 -10.18 -1.67 -17.75
C GLN A 177 -10.98 -2.96 -17.53
N THR A 178 -11.01 -3.85 -18.53
CA THR A 178 -11.69 -5.15 -18.47
C THR A 178 -10.97 -6.08 -17.50
N ASP A 179 -9.65 -6.18 -17.59
CA ASP A 179 -8.84 -7.02 -16.68
C ASP A 179 -8.91 -6.51 -15.26
N TYR A 180 -8.87 -5.18 -15.07
CA TYR A 180 -9.07 -4.55 -13.78
C TYR A 180 -10.42 -4.94 -13.14
N GLN A 181 -11.52 -4.91 -13.90
CA GLN A 181 -12.83 -5.31 -13.39
C GLN A 181 -12.87 -6.79 -13.01
N LEU A 182 -12.26 -7.66 -13.83
CA LEU A 182 -12.17 -9.10 -13.55
C LEU A 182 -11.37 -9.37 -12.27
N LEU A 183 -10.21 -8.72 -12.11
CA LEU A 183 -9.36 -8.83 -10.93
C LEU A 183 -10.08 -8.30 -9.68
N MET A 184 -10.80 -7.17 -9.79
CA MET A 184 -11.58 -6.61 -8.68
C MET A 184 -12.74 -7.53 -8.25
N ASN A 185 -13.41 -8.18 -9.19
CA ASN A 185 -14.48 -9.13 -8.88
C ASN A 185 -13.91 -10.36 -8.16
N ASN A 186 -12.78 -10.89 -8.62
CA ASN A 186 -12.10 -12.01 -7.98
C ASN A 186 -11.53 -11.65 -6.60
N PHE A 187 -11.05 -10.42 -6.39
CA PHE A 187 -10.61 -9.94 -5.07
C PHE A 187 -11.71 -10.06 -4.00
N LYS A 188 -12.95 -9.72 -4.35
CA LYS A 188 -14.10 -9.86 -3.42
C LYS A 188 -14.34 -11.31 -3.03
N LEU A 189 -14.28 -12.22 -4.00
CA LEU A 189 -14.43 -13.67 -3.77
C LEU A 189 -13.30 -14.19 -2.88
N ARG A 190 -12.05 -13.86 -3.22
CA ARG A 190 -10.86 -14.23 -2.45
C ARG A 190 -10.97 -13.77 -1.00
N ASN A 191 -11.40 -12.54 -0.74
CA ASN A 191 -11.52 -12.03 0.63
C ASN A 191 -12.60 -12.76 1.42
N ALA A 192 -13.76 -13.03 0.82
CA ALA A 192 -14.79 -13.82 1.49
C ALA A 192 -14.22 -15.19 1.93
N ILE A 193 -13.54 -15.88 1.03
CA ILE A 193 -12.96 -17.21 1.28
C ILE A 193 -11.83 -17.14 2.32
N ALA A 194 -10.92 -16.19 2.19
CA ALA A 194 -9.81 -16.01 3.13
C ALA A 194 -10.30 -15.71 4.57
N HIS A 195 -11.45 -15.05 4.70
CA HIS A 195 -12.09 -14.80 5.99
C HIS A 195 -13.05 -15.92 6.45
N GLY A 196 -13.11 -17.04 5.72
CA GLY A 196 -13.92 -18.22 6.08
C GLY A 196 -15.41 -18.09 5.76
N PHE A 197 -15.81 -17.12 4.93
CA PHE A 197 -17.17 -16.98 4.44
C PHE A 197 -17.37 -17.79 3.15
N LYS A 198 -18.61 -18.26 2.93
CA LYS A 198 -19.00 -18.91 1.68
C LYS A 198 -19.02 -17.89 0.54
N ALA A 199 -18.31 -18.18 -0.55
CA ALA A 199 -18.39 -17.41 -1.79
C ALA A 199 -19.45 -18.01 -2.72
N ALA A 200 -20.72 -17.67 -2.50
CA ALA A 200 -21.86 -18.28 -3.20
C ALA A 200 -21.82 -18.14 -4.74
N SER A 201 -21.08 -17.15 -5.26
CA SER A 201 -20.91 -16.92 -6.70
C SER A 201 -19.58 -17.45 -7.26
N LEU A 202 -18.77 -18.15 -6.47
CA LEU A 202 -17.54 -18.76 -6.96
C LEU A 202 -17.90 -19.95 -7.87
N THR A 203 -17.39 -19.90 -9.10
CA THR A 203 -17.51 -21.01 -10.06
C THR A 203 -16.11 -21.43 -10.52
N PRO A 204 -15.92 -22.69 -10.95
CA PRO A 204 -14.68 -23.10 -11.61
C PRO A 204 -14.31 -22.17 -12.78
N THR A 205 -15.31 -21.72 -13.55
CA THR A 205 -15.12 -20.76 -14.64
C THR A 205 -14.52 -19.44 -14.17
N SER A 206 -14.95 -18.89 -13.02
CA SER A 206 -14.37 -17.66 -12.46
C SER A 206 -12.89 -17.82 -12.14
N VAL A 207 -12.48 -18.99 -11.65
CA VAL A 207 -11.07 -19.30 -11.38
C VAL A 207 -10.28 -19.46 -12.68
N VAL A 208 -10.84 -20.14 -13.68
CA VAL A 208 -10.23 -20.27 -15.01
C VAL A 208 -10.01 -18.90 -15.65
N GLN A 209 -11.00 -18.01 -15.60
CA GLN A 209 -10.88 -16.65 -16.11
C GLN A 209 -9.76 -15.85 -15.42
N LEU A 210 -9.60 -16.03 -14.09
CA LEU A 210 -8.50 -15.41 -13.36
C LEU A 210 -7.14 -15.98 -13.78
N ILE A 211 -7.06 -17.30 -14.02
CA ILE A 211 -5.85 -17.95 -14.55
C ILE A 211 -5.51 -17.40 -15.93
N GLU A 212 -6.48 -17.30 -16.83
CA GLU A 212 -6.28 -16.82 -18.20
C GLU A 212 -5.76 -15.36 -18.22
N VAL A 213 -6.37 -14.47 -17.43
CA VAL A 213 -5.88 -13.09 -17.30
C VAL A 213 -4.47 -13.06 -16.70
N THR A 214 -4.18 -13.92 -15.72
CA THR A 214 -2.83 -13.99 -15.13
C THR A 214 -1.80 -14.47 -16.15
N GLU A 215 -2.13 -15.44 -17.01
CA GLU A 215 -1.26 -15.92 -18.08
C GLU A 215 -1.04 -14.83 -19.15
N GLN A 216 -2.10 -14.12 -19.56
CA GLN A 216 -2.01 -13.02 -20.52
C GLN A 216 -1.09 -11.89 -20.03
N LEU A 217 -1.26 -11.46 -18.78
CA LEU A 217 -0.41 -10.44 -18.16
C LEU A 217 1.04 -10.90 -17.96
N LEU A 218 1.26 -12.20 -17.83
CA LEU A 218 2.61 -12.75 -17.71
C LEU A 218 3.30 -12.85 -19.07
N ASP A 219 2.55 -13.13 -20.13
CA ASP A 219 3.07 -13.19 -21.49
C ASP A 219 3.41 -11.81 -22.05
N SER A 220 2.73 -10.74 -21.60
CA SER A 220 3.07 -9.36 -21.98
C SER A 220 4.46 -8.92 -21.51
N LEU A 221 5.04 -9.56 -20.48
CA LEU A 221 6.42 -9.31 -20.03
C LEU A 221 7.49 -9.76 -21.04
N ASN A 222 7.12 -10.60 -22.01
CA ASN A 222 8.03 -11.10 -23.06
C ASN A 222 7.82 -10.39 -24.41
N SER A 223 6.94 -9.38 -24.45
CA SER A 223 6.56 -8.65 -25.66
C SER A 223 7.43 -7.41 -25.89
#